data_AF-A0A5A5RK48-F1
#
_entry.id   AF-A0A5A5RK48-F1
#
_cell.length_a   1.000
_cell.length_b   1.000
_cell.length_c   1.000
_cell.angle_alpha   90.00
_cell.angle_beta   90.00
_cell.angle_gamma   90.00
#
_symmetry.space_group_name_H-M   'P 1'
#
loop_
_entity.id
_entity.type
_entity.pdbx_description
1 polymer ?
#
loop_
_entity_poly.entity_id
_entity_poly.type
_entity_poly.pdbx_seq_one_letter_code
_entity_poly.pdbx_strand_id
1 'polypeptide(L)'
;MIGSTASVNAINNTSTNTVDTSVPIYGLDGKLIAFGNSDLWDGDICPHILAAGIICHDGGISMSQSGHYLFGDVWTGTLSSGVAWSEPNLGPLGSVPVTIGSSYGTNVTWIRYGSDFGPGFNGPVAFRPLYGISSVLTVPTPTATTPEPSSLLGFITLGGLMLGGTVRKARK
;
A
#
# COMPACT_ATOMS: atom_id res chain seq x y z
N MET A 1 -1.55 -2.10 0.57
CA MET A 1 -2.72 -2.99 0.31
C MET A 1 -3.28 -3.43 1.66
N ILE A 2 -4.58 -3.27 1.90
CA ILE A 2 -5.27 -3.84 3.08
C ILE A 2 -5.67 -5.27 2.74
N GLY A 3 -4.77 -6.21 3.01
CA GLY A 3 -5.05 -7.62 2.83
C GLY A 3 -3.95 -8.51 3.39
N SER A 4 -4.35 -9.64 3.99
CA SER A 4 -3.43 -10.62 4.57
C SER A 4 -3.38 -11.86 3.70
N THR A 5 -2.19 -12.42 3.55
CA THR A 5 -1.97 -13.74 2.94
C THR A 5 -1.68 -14.76 4.04
N ALA A 6 -1.47 -16.02 3.67
CA ALA A 6 -1.09 -17.06 4.63
C ALA A 6 0.24 -16.78 5.36
N SER A 7 1.11 -15.93 4.79
CA SER A 7 2.44 -15.66 5.33
C SER A 7 2.65 -14.21 5.78
N VAL A 8 1.74 -13.29 5.43
CA VAL A 8 1.91 -11.86 5.71
C VAL A 8 0.61 -11.26 6.22
N ASN A 9 0.68 -10.65 7.41
CA ASN A 9 -0.41 -9.86 7.98
C ASN A 9 -0.49 -8.48 7.35
N ALA A 10 -1.71 -7.97 7.12
CA ALA A 10 -1.94 -6.64 6.55
C ALA A 10 -1.31 -5.52 7.40
N ILE A 11 -1.37 -5.62 8.72
CA ILE A 11 -0.77 -4.66 9.66
C ILE A 11 0.76 -4.56 9.49
N ASN A 12 1.42 -5.68 9.15
CA ASN A 12 2.85 -5.71 8.89
C ASN A 12 3.17 -5.18 7.48
N ASN A 13 2.42 -5.59 6.46
CA ASN A 13 2.60 -5.13 5.09
C ASN A 13 2.42 -3.61 4.95
N THR A 14 1.58 -3.03 5.82
CA THR A 14 1.33 -1.58 5.86
C THR A 14 2.20 -0.83 6.86
N SER A 15 3.00 -1.54 7.67
CA SER A 15 3.81 -0.96 8.75
C SER A 15 3.00 -0.10 9.72
N THR A 16 1.80 -0.57 10.02
CA THR A 16 0.84 0.07 10.93
C THR A 16 0.80 -0.64 12.30
N ASN A 17 1.79 -1.49 12.57
CA ASN A 17 1.98 -2.22 13.83
C ASN A 17 2.73 -1.42 14.91
N THR A 18 3.13 -0.18 14.63
CA THR A 18 3.79 0.73 15.58
C THR A 18 2.92 1.95 15.85
N VAL A 19 2.98 2.47 17.09
CA VAL A 19 1.98 3.42 17.61
C VAL A 19 2.26 4.88 17.25
N ASP A 20 3.43 5.26 16.70
CA ASP A 20 3.92 6.64 16.89
C ASP A 20 4.39 7.42 15.63
N THR A 21 3.88 7.07 14.44
CA THR A 21 4.08 7.89 13.22
C THR A 21 2.77 8.11 12.46
N SER A 22 1.65 8.04 13.15
CA SER A 22 0.34 7.91 12.53
C SER A 22 -0.12 9.21 11.87
N VAL A 23 -0.50 9.13 10.60
CA VAL A 23 -1.19 10.20 9.86
C VAL A 23 -2.63 9.78 9.57
N PRO A 24 -3.56 10.73 9.35
CA PRO A 24 -4.91 10.40 8.92
C PRO A 24 -4.90 9.67 7.57
N ILE A 25 -5.76 8.68 7.44
CA ILE A 25 -5.86 7.79 6.28
C ILE A 25 -7.11 8.17 5.50
N TYR A 26 -6.96 8.38 4.20
CA TYR A 26 -8.04 8.81 3.31
C TYR A 26 -8.29 7.78 2.19
N GLY A 27 -9.52 7.73 1.70
CA GLY A 27 -9.88 7.04 0.47
C GLY A 27 -9.35 7.77 -0.76
N LEU A 28 -9.40 7.12 -1.93
CA LEU A 28 -9.06 7.77 -3.21
C LEU A 28 -10.03 8.90 -3.60
N ASP A 29 -11.20 8.96 -2.98
CA ASP A 29 -12.18 10.05 -3.09
C ASP A 29 -11.90 11.22 -2.12
N GLY A 30 -10.84 11.12 -1.30
CA GLY A 30 -10.45 12.14 -0.32
C GLY A 30 -11.26 12.11 0.97
N LYS A 31 -12.12 11.10 1.19
CA LYS A 31 -12.85 10.94 2.45
C LYS A 31 -11.96 10.35 3.54
N LEU A 32 -12.12 10.85 4.77
CA LEU A 32 -11.40 10.29 5.92
C LEU A 32 -11.91 8.88 6.22
N ILE A 33 -10.99 7.93 6.35
CA ILE A 33 -11.28 6.53 6.69
C ILE A 33 -10.88 6.25 8.13
N ALA A 34 -9.71 6.71 8.55
CA ALA A 34 -9.23 6.52 9.91
C ALA A 34 -8.35 7.69 10.34
N PHE A 35 -8.41 8.08 11.61
CA PHE A 35 -7.52 9.11 12.18
C PHE A 35 -6.08 8.63 12.32
N GLY A 36 -5.89 7.31 12.28
CA GLY A 36 -4.57 6.73 12.37
C GLY A 36 -4.52 5.21 12.26
N ASN A 37 -3.33 4.67 12.43
CA ASN A 37 -3.05 3.25 12.31
C ASN A 37 -3.84 2.41 13.32
N SER A 38 -3.99 2.87 14.56
CA SER A 38 -4.77 2.15 15.58
C SER A 38 -6.26 2.13 15.25
N ASP A 39 -6.78 3.26 14.79
CA ASP A 39 -8.18 3.46 14.36
C ASP A 39 -8.51 2.62 13.12
N LEU A 40 -7.51 2.35 12.27
CA LEU A 40 -7.70 1.43 11.14
C LEU A 40 -7.94 -0.02 11.60
N TRP A 41 -7.42 -0.43 12.75
CA TRP A 41 -7.40 -1.86 13.17
C TRP A 41 -8.15 -2.18 14.46
N ASP A 42 -8.86 -1.22 15.05
CA ASP A 42 -9.72 -1.47 16.21
C ASP A 42 -11.07 -2.09 15.81
N GLY A 43 -11.38 -2.06 14.50
CA GLY A 43 -12.56 -2.65 13.90
C GLY A 43 -13.58 -1.62 13.43
N ASP A 44 -13.45 -0.35 13.80
CA ASP A 44 -14.39 0.70 13.41
C ASP A 44 -13.64 1.77 12.62
N ILE A 45 -13.86 1.79 11.31
CA ILE A 45 -13.38 2.90 10.49
C ILE A 45 -14.35 4.07 10.62
N CYS A 46 -13.78 5.26 10.70
CA CYS A 46 -14.48 6.51 10.91
C CYS A 46 -15.25 6.56 12.25
N PRO A 47 -14.52 6.72 13.38
CA PRO A 47 -15.18 6.89 14.66
C PRO A 47 -16.03 8.16 14.63
N HIS A 48 -17.30 8.00 15.01
CA HIS A 48 -18.24 9.10 15.22
C HIS A 48 -17.80 9.92 16.43
N ILE A 49 -16.78 10.77 16.30
CA ILE A 49 -16.46 11.74 17.34
C ILE A 49 -17.42 12.92 17.17
N LEU A 50 -18.61 12.80 17.77
CA LEU A 50 -19.62 13.87 17.85
C LEU A 50 -19.01 15.21 18.33
N ALA A 51 -17.94 15.17 19.14
CA ALA A 51 -17.25 16.35 19.65
C ALA A 51 -16.36 17.07 18.63
N ALA A 52 -15.93 16.40 17.54
CA ALA A 52 -15.06 16.98 16.51
C ALA A 52 -15.84 17.46 15.28
N GLY A 53 -17.17 17.23 15.22
CA GLY A 53 -18.00 17.57 14.07
C GLY A 53 -17.68 16.75 12.80
N ILE A 54 -16.87 15.69 12.93
CA ILE A 54 -16.51 14.81 11.81
C ILE A 54 -17.57 13.70 11.76
N ILE A 55 -18.41 13.78 10.74
CA ILE A 55 -19.40 12.76 10.39
C ILE A 55 -18.93 12.18 9.07
N CYS A 56 -18.77 10.85 8.99
CA CYS A 56 -18.60 10.22 7.68
C CYS A 56 -19.87 10.41 6.87
N HIS A 57 -19.82 11.37 5.97
CA HIS A 57 -20.81 11.53 4.93
C HIS A 57 -20.60 10.37 3.95
N ASP A 58 -21.55 9.43 4.01
CA ASP A 58 -21.74 8.28 3.14
C ASP A 58 -20.94 7.04 3.60
N GLY A 59 -21.67 5.97 3.88
CA GLY A 59 -21.17 4.76 4.55
C GLY A 59 -19.97 4.09 3.89
N GLY A 60 -19.14 3.46 4.73
CA GLY A 60 -18.01 2.61 4.38
C GLY A 60 -17.00 3.20 3.41
N ILE A 61 -16.11 2.34 2.92
CA ILE A 61 -15.11 2.71 1.91
C ILE A 61 -15.70 2.45 0.53
N SER A 62 -15.97 3.52 -0.21
CA SER A 62 -16.72 3.46 -1.47
C SER A 62 -15.83 3.40 -2.72
N MET A 63 -14.51 3.41 -2.60
CA MET A 63 -13.59 3.42 -3.74
C MET A 63 -12.72 2.17 -3.80
N SER A 64 -12.53 1.62 -5.00
CA SER A 64 -11.65 0.49 -5.27
C SER A 64 -10.22 0.94 -5.55
N GLN A 65 -9.27 -0.01 -5.52
CA GLN A 65 -7.88 0.25 -5.88
C GLN A 65 -7.67 0.79 -7.31
N SER A 66 -8.65 0.60 -8.21
CA SER A 66 -8.62 1.15 -9.57
C SER A 66 -9.32 2.51 -9.70
N GLY A 67 -9.76 3.11 -8.58
CA GLY A 67 -10.47 4.40 -8.60
C GLY A 67 -11.93 4.31 -9.06
N HIS A 68 -12.50 3.11 -9.13
CA HIS A 68 -13.92 2.90 -9.43
C HIS A 68 -14.73 2.76 -8.15
N TYR A 69 -15.99 3.18 -8.17
CA TYR A 69 -16.90 2.99 -7.05
C TYR A 69 -17.12 1.51 -6.71
N LEU A 70 -17.15 1.22 -5.42
CA LEU A 70 -17.44 -0.08 -4.84
C LEU A 70 -18.93 -0.21 -4.55
N PHE A 71 -19.50 -1.35 -4.91
CA PHE A 71 -20.86 -1.73 -4.56
C PHE A 71 -20.89 -3.21 -4.19
N GLY A 72 -20.63 -3.52 -2.92
CA GLY A 72 -20.73 -4.89 -2.38
C GLY A 72 -19.48 -5.37 -1.66
N ASP A 73 -19.26 -6.68 -1.67
CA ASP A 73 -18.18 -7.28 -0.89
C ASP A 73 -16.83 -7.18 -1.59
N VAL A 74 -15.79 -6.97 -0.77
CA VAL A 74 -14.41 -6.71 -1.18
C VAL A 74 -13.48 -7.79 -0.66
N TRP A 75 -12.34 -7.98 -1.33
CA TRP A 75 -11.28 -8.84 -0.83
C TRP A 75 -10.55 -8.20 0.35
N THR A 76 -10.42 -8.94 1.44
CA THR A 76 -9.63 -8.51 2.61
C THR A 76 -8.73 -9.63 3.12
N GLY A 77 -9.22 -10.85 3.27
CA GLY A 77 -8.45 -11.94 3.88
C GLY A 77 -7.94 -11.60 5.30
N THR A 78 -8.53 -10.61 5.96
CA THR A 78 -7.95 -9.94 7.14
C THR A 78 -9.03 -9.73 8.20
N LEU A 79 -8.61 -9.70 9.46
CA LEU A 79 -9.45 -9.32 10.59
C LEU A 79 -9.42 -7.83 10.87
N SER A 80 -10.33 -7.37 11.72
CA SER A 80 -10.24 -6.03 12.32
C SER A 80 -8.85 -5.74 12.88
N SER A 81 -8.23 -6.68 13.58
CA SER A 81 -6.89 -6.49 14.14
C SER A 81 -5.73 -6.49 13.12
N GLY A 82 -6.01 -6.52 11.82
CA GLY A 82 -5.01 -6.43 10.76
C GLY A 82 -4.16 -7.69 10.54
N VAL A 83 -4.56 -8.82 11.11
CA VAL A 83 -3.88 -10.12 10.92
C VAL A 83 -4.72 -11.08 10.07
N ALA A 84 -4.05 -12.08 9.49
CA ALA A 84 -4.71 -13.20 8.85
C ALA A 84 -5.50 -14.02 9.89
N TRP A 85 -6.66 -14.54 9.48
CA TRP A 85 -7.44 -15.50 10.27
C TRP A 85 -7.27 -16.90 9.68
N SER A 86 -7.21 -17.92 10.54
CA SER A 86 -6.99 -19.31 10.14
C SER A 86 -7.91 -20.28 10.89
N GLU A 87 -9.21 -20.21 10.61
CA GLU A 87 -10.26 -21.08 11.19
C GLU A 87 -11.08 -21.72 10.05
N PRO A 88 -11.95 -22.72 10.33
CA PRO A 88 -12.58 -23.53 9.29
C PRO A 88 -13.38 -22.77 8.22
N ASN A 89 -13.87 -21.58 8.53
CA ASN A 89 -14.81 -20.83 7.68
C ASN A 89 -14.29 -19.45 7.23
N LEU A 90 -13.06 -19.09 7.56
CA LEU A 90 -12.47 -17.81 7.21
C LEU A 90 -10.98 -17.98 7.01
N GLY A 91 -10.45 -17.33 5.99
CA GLY A 91 -9.04 -17.47 5.65
C GLY A 91 -8.44 -16.24 4.98
N PRO A 92 -7.12 -16.25 4.78
CA PRO A 92 -6.40 -15.19 4.11
C PRO A 92 -6.69 -15.14 2.61
N LEU A 93 -6.18 -14.11 1.93
CA LEU A 93 -6.20 -14.07 0.47
C LEU A 93 -5.50 -15.32 -0.10
N GLY A 94 -6.17 -15.97 -1.04
CA GLY A 94 -5.70 -17.21 -1.68
C GLY A 94 -6.16 -18.50 -1.00
N SER A 95 -6.89 -18.44 0.12
CA SER A 95 -7.53 -19.62 0.71
C SER A 95 -8.97 -19.81 0.24
N VAL A 96 -9.52 -20.99 0.53
CA VAL A 96 -10.94 -21.29 0.38
C VAL A 96 -11.42 -21.93 1.69
N PRO A 97 -12.31 -21.27 2.46
CA PRO A 97 -12.84 -19.94 2.24
C PRO A 97 -11.81 -18.81 2.47
N VAL A 98 -12.06 -17.66 1.85
CA VAL A 98 -11.32 -16.40 2.05
C VAL A 98 -12.22 -15.37 2.71
N THR A 99 -11.68 -14.59 3.64
CA THR A 99 -12.40 -13.52 4.33
C THR A 99 -12.68 -12.36 3.38
N ILE A 100 -13.90 -11.84 3.41
CA ILE A 100 -14.34 -10.68 2.65
C ILE A 100 -14.87 -9.58 3.57
N GLY A 101 -14.68 -8.35 3.13
CA GLY A 101 -15.22 -7.14 3.74
C GLY A 101 -16.42 -6.59 2.96
N SER A 102 -17.02 -5.50 3.42
CA SER A 102 -18.14 -4.83 2.75
C SER A 102 -17.84 -3.36 2.49
N SER A 103 -18.05 -2.89 1.26
CA SER A 103 -17.89 -1.46 0.94
C SER A 103 -18.87 -0.54 1.68
N TYR A 104 -19.96 -1.09 2.21
CA TYR A 104 -20.97 -0.36 2.98
C TYR A 104 -20.71 -0.36 4.49
N GLY A 105 -19.82 -1.24 4.96
CA GLY A 105 -19.52 -1.40 6.37
C GLY A 105 -18.64 -0.26 6.88
N THR A 106 -18.93 0.25 8.07
CA THR A 106 -18.07 1.18 8.83
C THR A 106 -17.54 0.54 10.11
N ASN A 107 -18.29 -0.39 10.69
CA ASN A 107 -17.81 -1.24 11.78
C ASN A 107 -17.06 -2.46 11.22
N VAL A 108 -16.79 -3.47 12.07
CA VAL A 108 -16.03 -4.68 11.71
C VAL A 108 -16.42 -5.32 10.36
N THR A 109 -17.66 -5.14 9.90
CA THR A 109 -18.13 -5.61 8.58
C THR A 109 -17.37 -5.00 7.40
N TRP A 110 -16.75 -3.83 7.54
CA TRP A 110 -15.92 -3.23 6.49
C TRP A 110 -14.78 -4.19 6.13
N ILE A 111 -14.13 -4.80 7.11
CA ILE A 111 -12.99 -5.70 6.87
C ILE A 111 -13.36 -7.18 6.93
N ARG A 112 -14.40 -7.51 7.69
CA ARG A 112 -14.87 -8.87 7.95
C ARG A 112 -16.40 -8.91 7.97
N TYR A 113 -16.98 -8.97 6.78
CA TYR A 113 -18.40 -9.19 6.56
C TYR A 113 -18.76 -10.67 6.49
N GLY A 114 -17.91 -11.48 5.85
CA GLY A 114 -18.20 -12.89 5.62
C GLY A 114 -17.05 -13.64 4.97
N SER A 115 -17.40 -14.74 4.30
CA SER A 115 -16.46 -15.64 3.64
C SER A 115 -16.87 -15.90 2.20
N ASP A 116 -15.91 -15.97 1.30
CA ASP A 116 -16.11 -16.46 -0.05
C ASP A 116 -15.45 -17.83 -0.23
N PHE A 117 -16.20 -18.78 -0.79
CA PHE A 117 -15.73 -20.14 -1.07
C PHE A 117 -15.33 -20.33 -2.55
N GLY A 118 -15.31 -19.25 -3.34
CA GLY A 118 -14.90 -19.27 -4.74
C GLY A 118 -16.00 -19.75 -5.71
N PRO A 119 -15.64 -19.95 -7.00
CA PRO A 119 -16.58 -20.38 -8.03
C PRO A 119 -17.36 -21.63 -7.62
N GLY A 120 -18.69 -21.59 -7.77
CA GLY A 120 -19.56 -22.76 -7.61
C GLY A 120 -20.19 -22.95 -6.24
N PHE A 121 -19.70 -22.27 -5.19
CA PHE A 121 -20.36 -22.25 -3.88
C PHE A 121 -21.30 -21.03 -3.72
N ASN A 122 -20.89 -19.87 -4.24
CA ASN A 122 -21.62 -18.60 -4.17
C ASN A 122 -22.18 -18.13 -5.54
N GLY A 123 -22.07 -18.96 -6.59
CA GLY A 123 -22.40 -18.58 -7.97
C GLY A 123 -21.16 -18.28 -8.85
N PRO A 124 -21.31 -17.65 -10.03
CA PRO A 124 -20.17 -17.23 -10.84
C PRO A 124 -19.30 -16.29 -10.00
N VAL A 125 -17.97 -16.44 -10.09
CA VAL A 125 -17.00 -15.70 -9.28
C VAL A 125 -17.29 -14.21 -9.40
N ALA A 126 -17.86 -13.60 -8.36
CA ALA A 126 -17.98 -12.16 -8.32
C ALA A 126 -16.54 -11.62 -8.31
N PHE A 127 -16.17 -10.84 -9.31
CA PHE A 127 -14.90 -10.13 -9.29
C PHE A 127 -14.96 -9.14 -8.12
N ARG A 128 -14.31 -9.48 -7.01
CA ARG A 128 -14.24 -8.58 -5.85
C ARG A 128 -13.00 -7.70 -5.98
N PRO A 129 -13.15 -6.38 -5.89
CA PRO A 129 -12.03 -5.46 -5.83
C PRO A 129 -11.40 -5.43 -4.42
N LEU A 130 -10.28 -4.72 -4.31
CA LEU A 130 -9.67 -4.32 -3.05
C LEU A 130 -10.09 -2.88 -2.74
N TYR A 131 -9.88 -2.44 -1.49
CA TYR A 131 -10.09 -1.04 -1.14
C TYR A 131 -9.08 -0.09 -1.80
N GLY A 132 -9.59 1.04 -2.29
CA GLY A 132 -8.84 2.19 -2.76
C GLY A 132 -8.58 3.17 -1.64
N ILE A 133 -7.44 3.03 -0.99
CA ILE A 133 -6.98 3.86 0.13
C ILE A 133 -5.68 4.55 -0.28
N SER A 134 -5.40 5.73 0.30
CA SER A 134 -4.22 6.53 -0.02
C SER A 134 -2.92 5.72 0.03
N SER A 135 -1.94 6.11 -0.80
CA SER A 135 -0.65 5.43 -0.95
C SER A 135 0.26 5.53 0.29
N VAL A 136 -0.09 6.34 1.30
CA VAL A 136 0.63 6.39 2.60
C VAL A 136 0.15 5.24 3.49
N LEU A 137 0.41 4.01 3.05
CA LEU A 137 0.23 2.79 3.83
C LEU A 137 1.28 1.74 3.46
N THR A 138 2.42 2.13 2.90
CA THR A 138 3.50 1.21 2.52
C THR A 138 4.85 1.83 2.84
N VAL A 139 5.75 1.03 3.41
CA VAL A 139 7.19 1.33 3.45
C VAL A 139 7.69 1.46 2.02
N PRO A 140 8.42 2.53 1.65
CA PRO A 140 9.33 2.43 0.51
C PRO A 140 10.32 1.35 0.88
N THR A 141 10.32 0.22 0.17
CA THR A 141 11.46 -0.71 0.19
C THR A 141 12.71 0.17 0.08
N PRO A 142 13.72 0.05 0.98
CA PRO A 142 14.94 0.81 0.80
C PRO A 142 15.44 0.49 -0.60
N THR A 143 15.42 1.50 -1.48
CA THR A 143 15.98 1.40 -2.81
C THR A 143 17.36 0.84 -2.61
N ALA A 144 17.63 -0.38 -3.10
CA ALA A 144 18.98 -0.89 -3.13
C ALA A 144 19.82 0.22 -3.75
N THR A 145 20.76 0.77 -2.99
CA THR A 145 21.63 1.84 -3.47
C THR A 145 22.49 1.22 -4.55
N THR A 146 22.00 1.25 -5.79
CA THR A 146 22.82 1.05 -6.98
C THR A 146 23.93 2.09 -6.87
N PRO A 147 25.21 1.69 -6.74
CA PRO A 147 26.29 2.66 -6.72
C PRO A 147 26.22 3.42 -8.05
N GLU A 148 26.14 4.76 -8.00
CA GLU A 148 26.29 5.55 -9.20
C GLU A 148 27.67 5.28 -9.81
N PRO A 149 27.77 5.01 -11.12
CA PRO A 149 29.08 4.94 -11.76
C PRO A 149 29.70 6.35 -11.67
N SER A 150 30.77 6.48 -10.88
CA SER A 150 31.53 7.72 -10.75
C SER A 150 31.93 8.27 -12.11
N SER A 151 31.19 9.26 -12.60
CA SER A 151 31.45 9.93 -13.86
C SER A 151 31.61 11.41 -13.59
N LEU A 152 32.78 11.82 -13.07
CA LEU A 152 33.19 13.22 -13.07
C LEU A 152 34.42 13.37 -13.97
N LEU A 153 34.14 13.79 -15.20
CA LEU A 153 35.09 14.18 -16.23
C LEU A 153 35.89 15.42 -15.81
N GLY A 154 37.20 15.37 -16.07
CA GLY A 154 37.96 16.42 -16.75
C GLY A 154 38.29 17.69 -15.96
N PHE A 155 39.59 18.00 -15.89
CA PHE A 155 40.24 19.17 -16.49
C PHE A 155 41.53 19.52 -15.74
N ILE A 156 42.42 20.26 -16.42
CA ILE A 156 43.78 20.72 -16.08
C ILE A 156 44.84 19.81 -16.77
N THR A 157 45.61 20.25 -17.78
CA THR A 157 46.16 21.58 -18.08
C THR A 157 46.37 21.81 -19.59
N LEU A 158 45.97 23.02 -20.00
CA LEU A 158 46.28 23.76 -21.21
C LEU A 158 47.80 24.04 -21.33
N GLY A 159 48.42 23.83 -22.50
CA GLY A 159 49.79 24.30 -22.74
C GLY A 159 50.42 23.92 -24.08
N GLY A 160 50.25 24.79 -25.09
CA GLY A 160 51.35 25.13 -26.01
C GLY A 160 51.43 24.42 -27.36
N LEU A 161 50.62 24.88 -28.31
CA LEU A 161 50.93 24.83 -29.75
C LEU A 161 52.17 25.70 -30.03
N MET A 162 53.25 25.14 -30.58
CA MET A 162 54.22 25.87 -31.42
C MET A 162 54.84 24.95 -32.47
N LEU A 163 54.58 25.27 -33.74
CA LEU A 163 55.41 24.92 -34.90
C LEU A 163 56.78 25.62 -34.76
N GLY A 164 57.87 24.95 -35.09
CA GLY A 164 59.19 25.59 -35.21
C GLY A 164 60.26 24.60 -35.64
N GLY A 165 60.72 24.73 -36.88
CA GLY A 165 61.60 23.75 -37.54
C GLY A 165 63.09 23.84 -37.19
N THR A 166 63.80 22.92 -37.84
CA THR A 166 65.21 22.93 -38.26
C THR A 166 66.33 22.54 -37.28
N VAL A 167 66.92 21.36 -37.59
CA VAL A 167 68.32 21.14 -38.04
C VAL A 167 69.47 21.00 -37.00
N ARG A 168 70.21 19.89 -37.19
CA ARG A 168 71.69 19.64 -37.13
C ARG A 168 72.30 18.78 -36.00
N LYS A 169 72.80 17.62 -36.46
CA LYS A 169 74.17 17.03 -36.38
C LYS A 169 74.67 16.24 -35.14
N ALA A 170 75.13 15.02 -35.50
CA ALA A 170 76.25 14.19 -34.97
C ALA A 170 76.08 13.58 -33.56
N ARG A 171 76.53 12.37 -33.22
CA ARG A 171 77.66 11.51 -33.65
C ARG A 171 77.36 10.08 -33.11
N LYS A 172 77.66 8.98 -33.79
CA LYS A 172 78.91 8.21 -33.70
C LYS A 172 78.91 7.14 -34.79
#